data_AF-A0A3D0ZIW9-F1
#
_entry.id   AF-A0A3D0ZIW9-F1
#
_cell.length_a   1.000
_cell.length_b   1.000
_cell.length_c   1.000
_cell.angle_alpha   90.00
_cell.angle_beta   90.00
_cell.angle_gamma   90.00
#
_symmetry.space_group_name_H-M   'P 1'
#
loop_
_entity.id
_entity.type
_entity.pdbx_description
1 polymer ?
#
loop_
_entity_poly.entity_id
_entity_poly.type
_entity_poly.pdbx_seq_one_letter_code
_entity_poly.pdbx_strand_id
1 'polypeptide(L)' 'KIVEDILFDLNTNQGITLITVTHDHDLAARFQRRLYIRDGQLITTDEEHAA' A
#
# COMPACT_ATOMS: atom_id res chain seq x y z
N LYS A 1 6.38 -12.02 4.02
CA LYS A 1 6.83 -11.37 5.26
C LYS A 1 8.32 -10.98 5.28
N ILE A 2 9.30 -11.87 5.00
CA ILE A 2 10.74 -11.46 5.01
C ILE A 2 11.03 -10.26 4.10
N VAL A 3 10.50 -10.25 2.88
CA VAL A 3 10.74 -9.15 1.92
C VAL A 3 10.08 -7.85 2.38
N GLU A 4 8.84 -7.90 2.86
CA GLU A 4 8.12 -6.71 3.35
C GLU A 4 8.87 -6.05 4.51
N ASP A 5 9.37 -6.85 5.46
CA ASP A 5 10.06 -6.32 6.63
C ASP A 5 11.36 -5.62 6.24
N ILE A 6 12.10 -6.14 5.26
CA ILE A 6 13.27 -5.45 4.68
C ILE A 6 12.86 -4.12 4.03
N LEU A 7 11.76 -4.10 3.26
CA LEU A 7 11.29 -2.88 2.61
C LEU A 7 10.85 -1.81 3.62
N PHE A 8 10.19 -2.21 4.71
CA PHE A 8 9.81 -1.30 5.78
C PHE A 8 11.00 -0.76 6.56
N ASP A 9 12.04 -1.57 6.78
CA ASP A 9 13.29 -1.11 7.38
C ASP A 9 13.99 -0.05 6.51
N LEU A 10 14.03 -0.24 5.20
CA LEU A 10 14.56 0.76 4.27
C LEU A 10 13.73 2.07 4.31
N ASN A 11 12.41 1.97 4.40
CA ASN A 11 11.54 3.14 4.52
C ASN A 11 11.75 3.89 5.84
N THR A 12 11.75 3.15 6.96
CA THR A 12 11.76 3.73 8.32
C THR A 12 13.15 4.18 8.75
N ASN A 13 14.18 3.38 8.48
CA ASN A 13 15.54 3.61 8.98
C ASN A 13 16.43 4.36 7.98
N GLN A 14 16.13 4.28 6.68
CA GLN A 14 16.93 4.94 5.63
C GLN A 14 16.19 6.06 4.91
N GLY A 15 14.92 6.33 5.27
CA GLY A 15 14.13 7.41 4.69
C GLY A 15 13.77 7.19 3.22
N ILE A 16 13.81 5.95 2.74
CA ILE A 16 13.48 5.62 1.34
C ILE A 16 11.96 5.68 1.15
N THR A 17 11.49 6.32 0.08
CA THR A 17 10.06 6.30 -0.26
C THR A 17 9.66 4.91 -0.77
N LEU A 18 8.73 4.26 -0.07
CA LEU A 18 8.18 2.96 -0.45
C LEU A 18 6.79 3.11 -1.08
N ILE A 19 6.66 2.66 -2.33
CA ILE A 19 5.38 2.52 -3.03
C ILE A 19 5.22 1.04 -3.37
N THR A 20 4.05 0.47 -3.07
CA THR A 20 3.77 -0.95 -3.30
C THR A 20 2.37 -1.11 -3.85
N VAL A 21 2.23 -1.96 -4.87
CA VAL A 21 0.94 -2.40 -5.43
C VAL A 21 0.71 -3.82 -4.95
N THR A 22 -0.43 -4.09 -4.33
CA THR A 22 -0.75 -5.41 -3.78
C THR A 22 -2.26 -5.65 -3.77
N HIS A 23 -2.67 -6.91 -3.88
CA HIS A 23 -4.02 -7.38 -3.59
C HIS A 23 -4.17 -7.93 -2.16
N ASP A 24 -3.07 -7.98 -1.39
CA ASP A 24 -3.07 -8.37 0.01
C ASP A 24 -3.49 -7.18 0.89
N HIS A 25 -4.69 -7.27 1.45
CA HIS A 25 -5.26 -6.25 2.32
C HIS A 25 -4.53 -6.10 3.65
N ASP A 26 -3.98 -7.19 4.20
CA ASP A 26 -3.27 -7.16 5.48
C ASP A 26 -1.94 -6.42 5.32
N LEU A 27 -1.24 -6.64 4.20
CA LEU A 27 -0.05 -5.87 3.85
C LEU A 27 -0.39 -4.40 3.61
N ALA A 28 -1.44 -4.11 2.82
CA ALA A 28 -1.86 -2.74 2.54
C ALA A 28 -2.23 -1.97 3.81
N ALA A 29 -2.82 -2.63 4.81
CA ALA A 29 -3.17 -2.04 6.10
C ALA A 29 -1.95 -1.59 6.93
N ARG A 30 -0.74 -2.07 6.62
CA ARG A 30 0.50 -1.63 7.28
C ARG A 30 1.00 -0.27 6.75
N PHE A 31 0.47 0.22 5.63
CA PHE A 31 0.87 1.51 5.04
C PHE A 31 0.03 2.67 5.59
N GLN A 32 0.65 3.85 5.70
CA GLN A 32 -0.01 5.08 6.18
C GLN A 32 -1.07 5.61 5.21
N ARG A 33 -0.89 5.37 3.92
CA ARG A 33 -1.80 5.78 2.85
C ARG A 33 -2.07 4.60 1.95
N ARG A 34 -3.32 4.46 1.54
CA ARG A 34 -3.78 3.47 0.57
C ARG A 34 -4.49 4.24 -0.54
N LEU A 35 -4.15 3.91 -1.78
CA LEU A 35 -4.77 4.46 -2.97
C LEU A 35 -5.34 3.29 -3.75
N TYR A 36 -6.57 3.43 -4.20
CA TYR A 36 -7.26 2.42 -4.98
C TYR A 36 -7.42 2.90 -6.42
N ILE A 37 -7.27 1.98 -7.36
CA ILE A 37 -7.42 2.26 -8.79
C ILE A 37 -8.45 1.30 -9.36
N ARG A 38 -9.45 1.84 -10.06
CA ARG A 38 -10.45 1.08 -10.81
C ARG A 38 -10.58 1.70 -12.19
N ASP A 39 -10.54 0.87 -13.23
CA ASP A 39 -10.67 1.30 -14.63
C ASP A 39 -9.72 2.46 -15.01
N GLY A 40 -8.49 2.43 -14.47
CA GLY A 40 -7.46 3.45 -14.72
C GLY A 40 -7.65 4.77 -13.98
N GLN A 41 -8.64 4.87 -13.09
CA GLN A 41 -8.93 6.06 -12.30
C GLN A 41 -8.68 5.82 -10.81
N LEU A 42 -8.18 6.85 -10.12
CA LEU A 42 -8.10 6.86 -8.66
C LEU A 42 -9.51 6.99 -8.09
N ILE A 43 -9.88 6.07 -7.21
CA ILE A 43 -11.15 6.16 -6.46
C ILE A 43 -10.88 6.71 -5.06
N THR A 44 -11.84 7.45 -4.51
CA THR A 44 -11.62 8.31 -3.33
C THR A 44 -12.12 7.69 -2.03
N THR A 45 -12.88 6.61 -2.12
CA THR A 45 -13.48 5.96 -0.96
C THR A 45 -13.21 4.45 -0.93
N ASP A 46 -13.05 3.91 0.27
CA ASP A 46 -12.94 2.46 0.48
C ASP A 46 -14.25 1.73 0.07
N GLU A 47 -15.40 2.43 0.10
CA GLU A 47 -16.70 1.91 -0.36
C GLU A 47 -16.73 1.65 -1.87
N GLU A 48 -16.15 2.53 -2.70
CA GLU A 48 -16.03 2.33 -4.16
C GLU A 48 -15.14 1.12 -4.52
N HIS A 49 -14.25 0.72 -3.61
CA HIS A 49 -13.40 -0.45 -3.76
C HIS A 49 -14.11 -1.76 -3.36
N ALA A 50 -15.03 -1.70 -2.38
CA ALA A 50 -15.75 -2.86 -1.86
C ALA A 50 -16.98 -3.26 -2.71
N ALA A 51 -17.46 -2.36 -3.58
CA ALA A 51 -18.63 -2.54 -4.46
C ALA A 51 -18.26 -3.12 -5.84
#